data_AF-A0AAW2UV32-F1
#
_entry.id   AF-A0AAW2UV32-F1
#
_cell.length_a   1.000
_cell.length_b   1.000
_cell.length_c   1.000
_cell.angle_alpha   90.00
_cell.angle_beta   90.00
_cell.angle_gamma   90.00
#
_symmetry.space_group_name_H-M   'P 1'
#
loop_
_entity.id
_entity.type
_entity.pdbx_description
1 polymer ?
#
loop_
_entity_poly.entity_id
_entity_poly.type
_entity_poly.pdbx_seq_one_letter_code
_entity_poly.pdbx_strand_id
1 'polypeptide(L)'
;MLVDDKSEDLAKMYNLFRRVPNGLSTIKDVMTSHIRDTGKQLITDAEKSKNPVEFVETLLEKRDKYDKVISLVFSNDKTFQNALNSSFKYFINLNTRSPEYISLFVDDKLRKGLKGVKEEEIEVILDKVMMLFRYLQEKDVFEKYYKQHLAKQLLSGKTVSGEV
;
A
#
# COMPACT_ATOMS: atom_id res chain seq x y z
N MET A 1 -22.19 0.72 0.47
CA MET A 1 -21.74 0.40 1.84
C MET A 1 -20.23 0.47 2.01
N LEU A 2 -19.42 -0.39 1.35
CA LEU A 2 -17.94 -0.27 1.38
C LEU A 2 -17.45 1.01 0.70
N VAL A 3 -18.13 1.43 -0.37
CA VAL A 3 -17.84 2.67 -1.11
C VAL A 3 -18.23 3.92 -0.31
N ASP A 4 -19.35 3.86 0.42
CA ASP A 4 -19.95 5.00 1.13
C ASP A 4 -19.53 5.10 2.60
N ASP A 5 -18.51 4.34 3.03
CA ASP A 5 -18.00 4.32 4.41
C ASP A 5 -19.07 4.05 5.49
N LYS A 6 -20.10 3.26 5.14
CA LYS A 6 -21.18 2.88 6.07
C LYS A 6 -20.78 1.71 6.96
N SER A 7 -19.81 1.93 7.84
CA SER A 7 -19.21 0.90 8.70
C SER A 7 -20.21 0.21 9.63
N GLU A 8 -21.20 0.93 10.16
CA GLU A 8 -22.24 0.36 11.03
C GLU A 8 -23.15 -0.64 10.30
N ASP A 9 -23.58 -0.29 9.09
CA ASP A 9 -24.44 -1.16 8.28
C ASP A 9 -23.68 -2.41 7.83
N LEU A 10 -22.40 -2.22 7.47
CA LEU A 10 -21.45 -3.30 7.19
C LEU A 10 -21.29 -4.24 8.38
N ALA A 11 -21.22 -3.71 9.61
CA ALA A 11 -21.07 -4.52 10.81
C ALA A 11 -22.35 -5.32 11.11
N LYS A 12 -23.52 -4.71 10.92
CA LYS A 12 -24.82 -5.40 11.01
C LYS A 12 -24.88 -6.54 9.97
N MET A 13 -24.48 -6.28 8.73
CA MET A 13 -24.43 -7.28 7.67
C MET A 13 -23.48 -8.44 8.03
N TYR A 14 -22.27 -8.14 8.47
CA TYR A 14 -21.30 -9.17 8.89
C TYR A 14 -21.87 -10.07 10.00
N ASN A 15 -22.51 -9.48 11.02
CA ASN A 15 -23.10 -10.22 12.13
C ASN A 15 -24.27 -11.13 11.71
N LEU A 16 -25.05 -10.72 10.70
CA LEU A 16 -26.13 -11.54 10.15
C LEU A 16 -25.57 -12.70 9.32
N PHE A 17 -24.67 -12.41 8.39
CA PHE A 17 -24.10 -13.41 7.48
C PHE A 17 -23.20 -14.42 8.20
N ARG A 18 -22.59 -14.05 9.33
CA ARG A 18 -21.85 -14.98 10.18
C ARG A 18 -22.70 -16.16 10.66
N ARG A 19 -24.02 -15.99 10.77
CA ARG A 19 -24.96 -17.01 11.23
C ARG A 19 -25.45 -17.94 10.11
N VAL A 20 -25.14 -17.61 8.86
CA VAL A 20 -25.61 -18.36 7.68
C VAL A 20 -24.46 -19.21 7.14
N PRO A 21 -24.71 -20.49 6.79
CA PRO A 21 -23.72 -21.31 6.08
C PRO A 21 -23.18 -20.57 4.85
N ASN A 22 -21.87 -20.55 4.67
CA ASN A 22 -21.16 -19.85 3.59
C ASN A 22 -21.27 -18.31 3.58
N GLY A 23 -22.01 -17.69 4.50
CA GLY A 23 -22.24 -16.23 4.48
C GLY A 23 -20.95 -15.41 4.60
N LEU A 24 -20.02 -15.85 5.47
CA LEU A 24 -18.70 -15.21 5.57
C LEU A 24 -17.86 -15.36 4.29
N SER A 25 -17.96 -16.50 3.59
CA SER A 25 -17.26 -16.65 2.31
C SER A 25 -17.81 -15.69 1.28
N THR A 26 -19.14 -15.55 1.18
CA THR A 26 -19.77 -14.61 0.25
C THR A 26 -19.32 -13.17 0.50
N ILE A 27 -19.30 -12.71 1.76
CA ILE A 27 -18.82 -11.35 2.07
C ILE A 27 -17.35 -11.19 1.71
N LYS A 28 -16.51 -12.17 2.05
CA LYS A 28 -15.08 -12.18 1.72
C LYS A 28 -14.87 -12.10 0.21
N ASP A 29 -15.62 -12.86 -0.58
CA ASP A 29 -15.50 -12.89 -2.04
C ASP A 29 -15.91 -11.54 -2.66
N VAL A 30 -17.01 -10.94 -2.19
CA VAL A 30 -17.46 -9.60 -2.61
C VAL A 30 -16.43 -8.53 -2.25
N MET A 31 -15.91 -8.53 -1.01
CA MET A 31 -14.85 -7.60 -0.59
C MET A 31 -13.60 -7.78 -1.45
N THR A 32 -13.19 -9.02 -1.71
CA THR A 32 -12.02 -9.34 -2.53
C THR A 32 -12.16 -8.81 -3.94
N SER A 33 -13.32 -9.01 -4.58
CA SER A 33 -13.60 -8.45 -5.92
C SER A 33 -13.50 -6.93 -5.90
N HIS A 34 -14.19 -6.28 -4.97
CA HIS A 34 -14.19 -4.81 -4.87
C HIS A 34 -12.79 -4.21 -4.68
N ILE A 35 -11.97 -4.80 -3.81
CA ILE A 35 -10.59 -4.35 -3.57
C ILE A 35 -9.76 -4.52 -4.84
N ARG A 36 -9.89 -5.66 -5.53
CA ARG A 36 -9.14 -5.93 -6.76
C ARG A 36 -9.52 -4.98 -7.89
N ASP A 37 -10.81 -4.71 -8.06
CA ASP A 37 -11.29 -3.82 -9.12
C ASP A 37 -10.85 -2.38 -8.86
N THR A 38 -10.96 -1.92 -7.61
CA THR A 38 -10.45 -0.61 -7.18
C THR A 38 -8.93 -0.52 -7.35
N GLY A 39 -8.20 -1.57 -6.99
CA GLY A 39 -6.75 -1.64 -7.13
C GLY A 39 -6.32 -1.58 -8.60
N LYS A 40 -7.03 -2.28 -9.50
CA LYS A 40 -6.77 -2.21 -10.95
C LYS A 40 -6.98 -0.80 -11.51
N GLN A 41 -8.07 -0.13 -11.11
CA GLN A 41 -8.31 1.26 -11.52
C GLN A 41 -7.16 2.18 -11.08
N LEU A 42 -6.70 2.03 -9.84
CA LEU A 42 -5.56 2.78 -9.32
C LEU A 42 -4.28 2.56 -10.15
N ILE A 43 -4.00 1.30 -10.54
CA ILE A 43 -2.87 0.99 -11.42
C ILE A 43 -3.02 1.71 -12.77
N THR A 44 -4.18 1.58 -13.41
CA THR A 44 -4.45 2.18 -14.71
C THR A 44 -4.33 3.70 -14.68
N ASP A 45 -4.72 4.35 -13.58
CA ASP A 45 -4.60 5.80 -13.45
C ASP A 45 -3.16 6.25 -13.16
N ALA A 46 -2.38 5.45 -12.42
CA ALA A 46 -0.97 5.70 -12.18
C ALA A 46 -0.13 5.66 -13.47
N GLU A 47 -0.50 4.82 -14.43
CA GLU A 47 0.11 4.79 -15.75
C GLU A 47 -0.13 6.09 -16.54
N LYS A 48 -1.25 6.78 -16.27
CA LYS A 48 -1.61 8.07 -16.91
C LYS A 48 -0.97 9.26 -16.21
N SER A 49 -1.01 9.33 -14.88
CA SER A 49 -0.54 10.49 -14.11
C SER A 49 0.98 10.54 -13.95
N LYS A 50 1.67 9.37 -14.02
CA LYS A 50 3.12 9.20 -13.87
C LYS A 50 3.72 9.84 -12.60
N ASN A 51 2.95 10.05 -11.54
CA ASN A 51 3.46 10.53 -10.26
C ASN A 51 3.74 9.34 -9.31
N PRO A 52 5.01 8.92 -9.13
CA PRO A 52 5.33 7.71 -8.39
C PRO A 52 5.04 7.82 -6.89
N VAL A 53 5.27 9.00 -6.32
CA VAL A 53 5.10 9.25 -4.88
C VAL A 53 3.61 9.22 -4.53
N GLU A 54 2.79 9.98 -5.26
CA GLU A 54 1.33 10.05 -5.05
C GLU A 54 0.66 8.68 -5.25
N PHE A 55 1.13 7.89 -6.22
CA PHE A 55 0.66 6.53 -6.41
C PHE A 55 0.87 5.67 -5.15
N VAL A 56 2.09 5.68 -4.59
CA VAL A 56 2.42 4.90 -3.39
C VAL A 56 1.69 5.43 -2.16
N GLU A 57 1.51 6.75 -2.02
CA GLU A 57 0.71 7.35 -0.95
C GLU A 57 -0.74 6.86 -1.01
N THR A 58 -1.36 6.94 -2.20
CA THR A 58 -2.74 6.49 -2.39
C THR A 58 -2.88 4.99 -2.13
N LEU A 59 -1.89 4.16 -2.51
CA LEU A 59 -1.85 2.74 -2.18
C LEU A 59 -1.88 2.50 -0.67
N LEU A 60 -1.03 3.22 0.08
CA LEU A 60 -0.94 3.09 1.53
C LEU A 60 -2.22 3.57 2.22
N GLU A 61 -2.81 4.67 1.77
CA GLU A 61 -4.09 5.17 2.28
C GLU A 61 -5.24 4.17 2.08
N LYS A 62 -5.33 3.58 0.88
CA LYS A 62 -6.33 2.53 0.60
C LYS A 62 -6.09 1.30 1.47
N ARG A 63 -4.82 0.92 1.70
CA ARG A 63 -4.47 -0.19 2.58
C ARG A 63 -4.95 0.08 4.00
N ASP A 64 -4.59 1.24 4.56
CA ASP A 64 -4.97 1.65 5.92
C ASP A 64 -6.50 1.70 6.07
N LYS A 65 -7.21 2.19 5.05
CA LYS A 65 -8.68 2.21 5.02
C LYS A 65 -9.25 0.80 5.16
N TYR A 66 -8.78 -0.16 4.36
CA TYR A 66 -9.30 -1.53 4.42
C TYR A 66 -8.89 -2.25 5.70
N ASP A 67 -7.68 -2.01 6.23
CA ASP A 67 -7.27 -2.55 7.54
C ASP A 67 -8.19 -2.06 8.67
N LYS A 68 -8.55 -0.76 8.68
CA LYS A 68 -9.52 -0.20 9.62
C LYS A 68 -10.89 -0.85 9.48
N VAL A 69 -11.38 -1.04 8.25
CA VAL A 69 -12.66 -1.72 8.00
C VAL A 69 -12.61 -3.15 8.55
N ILE A 70 -11.55 -3.91 8.27
CA ILE A 70 -11.43 -5.29 8.77
C ILE A 70 -11.39 -5.33 10.30
N SER A 71 -10.64 -4.41 10.92
CA SER A 71 -10.54 -4.31 12.37
C SER A 71 -11.89 -3.97 13.02
N LEU A 72 -12.61 -2.99 12.50
CA LEU A 72 -13.83 -2.46 13.11
C LEU A 72 -15.08 -3.28 12.76
N VAL A 73 -15.19 -3.73 11.51
CA VAL A 73 -16.40 -4.37 10.97
C VAL A 73 -16.30 -5.89 11.03
N PHE A 74 -15.16 -6.44 10.62
CA PHE A 74 -14.97 -7.88 10.47
C PHE A 74 -14.25 -8.50 11.66
N SER A 75 -14.30 -7.84 12.83
CA SER A 75 -13.73 -8.34 14.09
C SER A 75 -12.26 -8.76 13.98
N ASN A 76 -11.49 -8.08 13.11
CA ASN A 76 -10.11 -8.40 12.79
C ASN A 76 -9.89 -9.87 12.33
N ASP A 77 -10.85 -10.43 11.59
CA ASP A 77 -10.80 -11.82 11.10
C ASP A 77 -9.63 -12.04 10.12
N LYS A 78 -8.77 -13.02 10.44
CA LYS A 78 -7.57 -13.37 9.68
C LYS A 78 -7.87 -13.73 8.22
N THR A 79 -9.05 -14.27 7.93
CA THR A 79 -9.48 -14.63 6.58
C THR A 79 -9.61 -13.39 5.70
N PHE A 80 -10.19 -12.31 6.25
CA PHE A 80 -10.34 -11.03 5.58
C PHE A 80 -9.00 -10.31 5.45
N GLN A 81 -8.14 -10.38 6.47
CA GLN A 81 -6.76 -9.89 6.41
C GLN A 81 -5.96 -10.57 5.30
N ASN A 82 -6.06 -11.90 5.18
CA ASN A 82 -5.39 -12.68 4.15
C ASN A 82 -5.93 -12.35 2.75
N ALA A 83 -7.24 -12.15 2.62
CA ALA A 83 -7.87 -11.72 1.38
C ALA A 83 -7.37 -10.34 0.94
N LEU A 84 -7.27 -9.38 1.88
CA LEU A 84 -6.72 -8.05 1.62
C LEU A 84 -5.25 -8.13 1.17
N ASN A 85 -4.40 -8.86 1.89
CA ASN A 85 -3.00 -9.11 1.54
C ASN A 85 -2.86 -9.69 0.13
N SER A 86 -3.68 -10.70 -0.19
CA SER A 86 -3.66 -11.38 -1.48
C SER A 86 -4.13 -10.47 -2.62
N SER A 87 -5.10 -9.60 -2.36
CA SER A 87 -5.57 -8.62 -3.34
C SER A 87 -4.53 -7.55 -3.64
N PHE A 88 -3.90 -6.97 -2.61
CA PHE A 88 -2.80 -6.01 -2.80
C PHE A 88 -1.62 -6.64 -3.53
N LYS A 89 -1.21 -7.85 -3.14
CA LYS A 89 -0.20 -8.62 -3.86
C LYS A 89 -0.58 -8.86 -5.32
N TYR A 90 -1.84 -9.11 -5.62
CA TYR A 90 -2.29 -9.33 -6.99
C TYR A 90 -2.16 -8.06 -7.85
N PHE A 91 -2.78 -6.94 -7.46
CA PHE A 91 -2.84 -5.77 -8.36
C PHE A 91 -1.55 -4.95 -8.37
N ILE A 92 -0.76 -4.91 -7.30
CA ILE A 92 0.53 -4.21 -7.30
C ILE A 92 1.46 -4.78 -8.38
N ASN A 93 1.44 -6.10 -8.56
CA ASN A 93 2.26 -6.78 -9.58
C ASN A 93 1.66 -6.74 -10.99
N LEU A 94 0.48 -6.11 -11.20
CA LEU A 94 -0.01 -5.82 -12.54
C LEU A 94 0.70 -4.61 -13.16
N ASN A 95 1.25 -3.72 -12.33
CA ASN A 95 2.04 -2.58 -12.78
C ASN A 95 3.53 -2.92 -12.73
N THR A 96 4.17 -3.02 -13.90
CA THR A 96 5.61 -3.29 -14.02
C THR A 96 6.48 -2.18 -13.43
N ARG A 97 5.92 -0.97 -13.22
CA ARG A 97 6.62 0.16 -12.57
C ARG A 97 6.50 0.18 -11.06
N SER A 98 5.68 -0.68 -10.44
CA SER A 98 5.54 -0.73 -8.99
C SER A 98 6.88 -0.81 -8.24
N PRO A 99 7.85 -1.66 -8.63
CA PRO A 99 9.15 -1.70 -7.97
C PRO A 99 9.90 -0.36 -8.00
N GLU A 100 9.92 0.31 -9.15
CA GLU A 100 10.56 1.62 -9.31
C GLU A 100 9.83 2.69 -8.48
N TYR A 101 8.51 2.72 -8.54
CA TYR A 101 7.71 3.74 -7.87
C TYR A 101 7.83 3.65 -6.35
N ILE A 102 7.82 2.42 -5.79
CA ILE A 102 8.06 2.21 -4.36
C ILE A 102 9.47 2.65 -3.99
N SER A 103 10.48 2.38 -4.82
CA SER A 103 11.86 2.84 -4.58
C SER A 103 11.97 4.37 -4.57
N LEU A 104 11.33 5.06 -5.53
CA LEU A 104 11.28 6.52 -5.57
C LEU A 104 10.57 7.13 -4.36
N PHE A 105 9.48 6.49 -3.91
CA PHE A 105 8.78 6.89 -2.70
C PHE A 105 9.69 6.82 -1.46
N VAL A 106 10.48 5.75 -1.32
CA VAL A 106 11.43 5.63 -0.20
C VAL A 106 12.48 6.73 -0.25
N ASP A 107 13.08 6.98 -1.42
CA ASP A 107 14.06 8.06 -1.60
C ASP A 107 13.47 9.44 -1.26
N ASP A 108 12.24 9.76 -1.70
CA ASP A 108 11.55 11.01 -1.34
C ASP A 108 11.37 11.15 0.19
N LYS A 109 10.91 10.09 0.87
CA LYS A 109 10.66 10.12 2.31
C LYS A 109 11.96 10.21 3.12
N LEU A 110 13.03 9.53 2.70
CA LEU A 110 14.35 9.66 3.33
C LEU A 110 14.94 11.07 3.16
N ARG A 111 14.80 11.70 1.97
CA ARG A 111 15.24 13.08 1.77
C ARG A 111 14.49 14.08 2.65
N LYS A 112 13.17 13.89 2.82
CA LYS A 112 12.37 14.71 3.72
C LYS A 112 12.74 14.46 5.19
N GLY A 113 13.06 13.22 5.54
CA GLY A 113 13.63 12.82 6.83
C GLY A 113 14.85 13.65 7.23
N LEU A 114 15.81 13.77 6.31
CA LEU A 114 17.01 14.59 6.49
C LEU A 114 16.75 16.10 6.66
N LYS A 115 15.54 16.58 6.32
CA LYS A 115 15.12 17.99 6.51
C LYS A 115 14.45 18.24 7.86
N GLY A 116 14.57 17.31 8.82
CA GLY A 116 14.09 17.50 10.20
C GLY A 116 12.69 16.95 10.48
N VAL A 117 12.21 15.99 9.69
CA VAL A 117 11.06 15.17 10.09
C VAL A 117 11.51 14.26 11.25
N LYS A 118 10.59 14.02 12.21
CA LYS A 118 10.85 13.18 13.37
C LYS A 118 11.23 11.76 12.95
N GLU A 119 12.25 11.19 13.61
CA GLU A 119 12.76 9.85 13.30
C GLU A 119 11.67 8.78 13.43
N GLU A 120 10.76 8.94 14.38
CA GLU A 120 9.64 8.02 14.60
C GLU A 120 8.66 7.99 13.42
N GLU A 121 8.43 9.12 12.75
CA GLU A 121 7.56 9.18 11.57
C GLU A 121 8.19 8.46 10.37
N ILE A 122 9.53 8.52 10.26
CA ILE A 122 10.27 7.82 9.21
C ILE A 122 10.17 6.31 9.43
N GLU A 123 10.34 5.84 10.67
CA GLU A 123 10.27 4.41 11.01
C GLU A 123 8.90 3.80 10.62
N VAL A 124 7.80 4.49 10.96
CA VAL A 124 6.44 4.07 10.59
C VAL A 124 6.28 3.97 9.07
N ILE A 125 6.84 4.91 8.31
CA ILE A 125 6.79 4.88 6.85
C ILE A 125 7.61 3.71 6.30
N LEU A 126 8.81 3.45 6.84
CA LEU A 126 9.65 2.35 6.42
C LEU A 126 8.98 0.99 6.67
N ASP A 127 8.26 0.82 7.77
CA ASP A 127 7.46 -0.38 8.04
C ASP A 127 6.35 -0.59 7.00
N LYS A 128 5.66 0.48 6.61
CA LYS A 128 4.64 0.45 5.54
C LYS A 128 5.24 0.08 4.19
N VAL A 129 6.41 0.64 3.86
CA VAL A 129 7.16 0.28 2.65
C VAL A 129 7.58 -1.19 2.70
N MET A 130 8.05 -1.70 3.83
CA MET A 130 8.42 -3.11 3.98
C MET A 130 7.24 -4.05 3.75
N MET A 131 6.03 -3.64 4.12
CA MET A 131 4.81 -4.36 3.76
C MET A 131 4.58 -4.37 2.24
N LEU A 132 4.74 -3.25 1.54
CA LEU A 132 4.64 -3.21 0.07
C LEU A 132 5.74 -4.03 -0.62
N PHE A 133 6.97 -3.98 -0.12
CA PHE A 133 8.09 -4.78 -0.63
C PHE A 133 7.82 -6.28 -0.53
N ARG A 134 7.20 -6.75 0.57
CA ARG A 134 6.78 -8.15 0.71
C ARG A 134 5.76 -8.59 -0.34
N TYR A 135 4.97 -7.65 -0.87
CA TYR A 135 4.01 -7.92 -1.95
C TYR A 135 4.66 -8.01 -3.33
N LEU A 136 5.80 -7.38 -3.56
CA LEU A 136 6.48 -7.43 -4.85
C LEU A 136 6.97 -8.84 -5.19
N GLN A 137 6.74 -9.23 -6.45
CA GLN A 137 7.33 -10.42 -7.05
C GLN A 137 8.77 -10.13 -7.51
N GLU A 138 8.97 -9.04 -8.25
CA GLU A 138 10.27 -8.59 -8.78
C GLU A 138 11.08 -7.79 -7.74
N LYS A 139 11.53 -8.47 -6.68
CA LYS A 139 12.30 -7.85 -5.59
C LYS A 139 13.69 -7.38 -6.01
N ASP A 140 14.30 -8.08 -6.94
CA ASP A 140 15.59 -7.76 -7.56
C ASP A 140 15.52 -6.46 -8.37
N VAL A 141 14.42 -6.24 -9.10
CA VAL A 141 14.16 -4.99 -9.82
C VAL A 141 14.02 -3.83 -8.84
N PHE A 142 13.26 -4.01 -7.75
CA PHE A 142 13.19 -3.01 -6.67
C PHE A 142 14.58 -2.70 -6.11
N GLU A 143 15.36 -3.73 -5.77
CA GLU A 143 16.70 -3.58 -5.18
C GLU A 143 17.64 -2.79 -6.11
N LYS A 144 17.59 -3.07 -7.42
CA LYS A 144 18.35 -2.32 -8.43
C LYS A 144 17.99 -0.83 -8.42
N TYR A 145 16.71 -0.49 -8.47
CA TYR A 145 16.26 0.91 -8.43
C TYR A 145 16.61 1.57 -7.10
N TYR A 146 16.39 0.88 -5.98
CA TYR A 146 16.73 1.37 -4.64
C TYR A 146 18.20 1.72 -4.51
N LYS A 147 19.10 0.82 -4.91
CA LYS A 147 20.56 1.08 -4.93
C LYS A 147 20.91 2.27 -5.83
N GLN A 148 20.28 2.36 -7.00
CA GLN A 148 20.53 3.46 -7.93
C GLN A 148 20.10 4.82 -7.37
N HIS A 149 18.90 4.92 -6.78
CA HIS A 149 18.40 6.15 -6.18
C HIS A 149 19.20 6.55 -4.94
N LEU A 150 19.52 5.59 -4.08
CA LEU A 150 20.37 5.82 -2.92
C LEU A 150 21.78 6.30 -3.31
N ALA A 151 22.41 5.67 -4.30
CA ALA A 151 23.73 6.09 -4.79
C ALA A 151 23.70 7.52 -5.34
N LYS A 152 22.70 7.86 -6.16
CA LYS A 152 22.50 9.23 -6.66
C LYS A 152 22.34 10.21 -5.50
N GLN A 153 21.52 9.90 -4.50
CA GLN A 153 21.31 10.73 -3.33
C GLN A 153 22.62 10.98 -2.56
N LEU A 154 23.41 9.93 -2.30
CA LEU A 154 24.69 10.03 -1.59
C LEU A 154 25.73 10.86 -2.35
N LEU A 155 25.76 10.75 -3.68
CA LEU A 155 26.65 11.56 -4.53
C LEU A 155 26.22 13.03 -4.58
N SER A 156 24.92 13.29 -4.74
CA SER A 156 24.36 14.65 -4.75
C SER A 156 24.40 15.34 -3.37
N GLY A 157 24.33 14.58 -2.27
CA GLY A 157 24.50 15.11 -0.93
C GLY A 157 25.95 15.55 -0.65
N LYS A 158 26.93 14.85 -1.23
CA LYS A 158 28.36 15.21 -1.12
C LYS A 158 28.71 16.49 -1.87
N THR A 159 28.07 16.77 -3.01
CA THR A 159 28.35 18.01 -3.77
C THR A 159 27.89 19.28 -3.06
N VAL A 160 26.99 19.19 -2.08
CA VAL A 160 26.56 20.35 -1.27
C VAL A 160 27.50 20.61 -0.08
N SER A 161 28.35 19.65 0.30
CA SER A 161 29.27 19.77 1.45
C SER A 161 30.73 20.05 1.02
N GLY A 162 30.97 20.44 -0.24
CA GLY A 162 32.31 20.60 -0.82
C GLY A 162 32.72 22.02 -1.21
N GLU A 163 31.92 23.04 -0.88
CA GLU A 163 32.27 24.45 -1.11
C GLU A 163 32.12 25.26 0.18
N VAL A 164 33.07 25.09 1.12
CA VAL A 164 33.59 26.16 2.00
C VAL A 164 35.06 25.86 2.29
#